data_AF-A0A1Y2FM56-F1
#
_entry.id   AF-A0A1Y2FM56-F1
#
_cell.length_a   1.000
_cell.length_b   1.000
_cell.length_c   1.000
_cell.angle_alpha   90.00
_cell.angle_beta   90.00
_cell.angle_gamma   90.00
#
_symmetry.space_group_name_H-M   'P 1'
#
loop_
_entity.id
_entity.type
_entity.pdbx_description
1 polymer ?
#
loop_
_entity_poly.entity_id
_entity_poly.type
_entity_poly.pdbx_seq_one_letter_code
_entity_poly.pdbx_strand_id
1 'polypeptide(L)'
;MAEPQKGTGLDTLRDGIIIPAGLVIVGTLIVKPQWIIYSILLVAGLVFAKFYRGRTRTVLKKDVYQNFELVEKIDMSPNTALYRFALPRKHDILGLPIGQHITIACQINGKEIARSYTPSSSDDDKGFFDLIVKSYPTGNVSKYLGEMQLHQTIKVKGPKGQMHYTPNMCRALGMIAGGTGITPCLQIIRAILENPDDKTKVSLIYANVNEQDIILRDELDELAQKYSNFEKDGSKEQGL
;
A
#
# COMPACT_ATOMS: atom_id res chain seq x y z
N MET A 1 -13.58 -23.82 10.27
CA MET A 1 -13.51 -22.47 10.86
C MET A 1 -14.18 -21.52 9.90
N ALA A 2 -15.23 -20.83 10.32
CA ALA A 2 -16.05 -20.01 9.43
C ALA A 2 -15.32 -18.70 9.09
N GLU A 3 -15.21 -18.40 7.79
CA GLU A 3 -14.73 -17.11 7.29
C GLU A 3 -15.63 -15.97 7.80
N PRO A 4 -15.07 -14.82 8.21
CA PRO A 4 -15.88 -13.64 8.47
C PRO A 4 -16.42 -13.12 7.13
N GLN A 5 -17.73 -13.22 6.95
CA GLN A 5 -18.48 -12.61 5.85
C GLN A 5 -18.15 -11.12 5.79
N LYS A 6 -17.46 -10.72 4.73
CA LYS A 6 -17.06 -9.34 4.43
C LYS A 6 -18.34 -8.57 4.07
N GLY A 7 -18.99 -7.99 5.09
CA GLY A 7 -20.20 -7.20 4.92
C GLY A 7 -20.04 -6.18 3.80
N THR A 8 -21.01 -6.15 2.88
CA THR A 8 -20.96 -5.26 1.73
C THR A 8 -20.96 -3.81 2.22
N GLY A 9 -20.36 -2.88 1.46
CA GLY A 9 -20.32 -1.47 1.84
C GLY A 9 -21.71 -0.84 2.09
N LEU A 10 -22.79 -1.49 1.64
CA LEU A 10 -24.16 -1.11 1.95
C LEU A 10 -24.60 -1.48 3.38
N ASP A 11 -24.14 -2.60 3.93
CA ASP A 11 -24.54 -3.08 5.26
C ASP A 11 -23.94 -2.19 6.36
N THR A 12 -22.67 -1.81 6.21
CA THR A 12 -21.99 -0.84 7.08
C THR A 12 -22.60 0.56 7.00
N LEU A 13 -23.14 0.95 5.84
CA LEU A 13 -23.84 2.23 5.66
C LEU A 13 -25.24 2.21 6.30
N ARG A 14 -25.98 1.11 6.14
CA ARG A 14 -27.32 0.91 6.69
C ARG A 14 -27.29 0.91 8.22
N ASP A 15 -26.40 0.14 8.83
CA ASP A 15 -26.39 -0.07 10.28
C ASP A 15 -25.72 1.10 11.02
N GLY A 16 -24.73 1.75 10.42
CA GLY A 16 -23.97 2.82 11.06
C GLY A 16 -24.51 4.25 10.85
N ILE A 17 -25.50 4.45 9.98
CA ILE A 17 -25.99 5.79 9.59
C ILE A 17 -27.50 5.84 9.43
N ILE A 18 -28.09 4.93 8.64
CA ILE A 18 -29.51 5.04 8.26
C ILE A 18 -30.43 4.71 9.44
N ILE A 19 -30.13 3.66 10.20
CA ILE A 19 -30.94 3.25 11.36
C ILE A 19 -30.93 4.32 12.47
N PRO A 20 -29.77 4.86 12.91
CA PRO A 20 -29.74 5.94 13.91
C PRO A 20 -30.39 7.23 13.42
N ALA A 21 -30.18 7.59 12.14
CA ALA A 21 -30.78 8.78 11.53
C ALA A 21 -32.31 8.70 11.48
N GLY A 22 -32.85 7.54 11.09
CA GLY A 22 -34.29 7.29 11.09
C GLY A 22 -34.90 7.38 12.48
N LEU A 23 -34.22 6.85 13.50
CA LEU A 23 -34.68 6.87 14.90
C LEU A 23 -34.74 8.30 15.47
N VAL A 24 -33.77 9.15 15.14
CA VAL A 24 -33.77 10.58 15.55
C VAL A 24 -34.90 11.36 14.88
N ILE A 25 -35.16 11.13 13.59
CA ILE A 25 -36.22 11.82 12.84
C ILE A 25 -37.61 11.35 13.31
N VAL A 26 -37.82 10.05 13.48
CA VAL A 26 -39.09 9.49 13.98
C VAL A 26 -39.34 9.87 15.43
N GLY A 27 -38.30 9.87 16.28
CA GLY A 27 -38.42 10.31 17.67
C GLY A 27 -38.81 11.79 17.80
N THR A 28 -38.27 12.65 16.92
CA THR A 28 -38.62 14.09 16.93
C THR A 28 -40.00 14.38 16.33
N LEU A 29 -40.47 13.56 15.39
CA LEU A 29 -41.87 13.56 14.91
C LEU A 29 -42.88 13.30 16.03
N ILE A 30 -42.59 12.36 16.94
CA ILE A 30 -43.50 11.98 18.03
C ILE A 30 -43.52 13.03 19.15
N VAL A 31 -42.35 13.56 19.53
CA VAL A 31 -42.23 14.43 20.71
C VAL A 31 -42.55 15.89 20.41
N LYS A 32 -41.99 16.45 19.33
CA LYS A 32 -42.17 17.87 18.94
C LYS A 32 -42.02 18.05 17.42
N PRO A 33 -43.12 17.97 16.65
CA PRO A 33 -43.10 18.05 15.18
C PRO A 33 -42.43 19.31 14.62
N GLN A 34 -42.52 20.43 15.34
CA GLN A 34 -41.90 21.71 14.99
C GLN A 34 -40.35 21.68 14.92
N TRP A 35 -39.68 20.67 15.49
CA TRP A 35 -38.22 20.54 15.48
C TRP A 35 -37.69 19.62 14.36
N ILE A 36 -38.57 19.11 13.49
CA ILE A 36 -38.23 18.12 12.48
C ILE A 36 -37.19 18.65 11.47
N ILE A 37 -37.30 19.92 11.06
CA ILE A 37 -36.39 20.55 10.10
C ILE A 37 -34.97 20.62 10.67
N TYR A 38 -34.83 21.01 11.95
CA TYR A 38 -33.54 21.05 12.63
C TYR A 38 -32.91 19.66 12.77
N SER A 39 -33.74 18.63 13.01
CA SER A 39 -33.30 17.24 13.13
C SER A 39 -32.83 16.68 11.79
N ILE A 40 -33.53 17.00 10.70
CA ILE A 40 -33.12 16.66 9.33
C ILE A 40 -31.79 17.36 8.99
N LEU A 41 -31.65 18.65 9.29
CA LEU A 41 -30.40 19.39 9.05
C LEU A 41 -29.22 18.84 9.86
N LEU A 42 -29.45 18.46 11.12
CA LEU A 42 -28.44 17.83 11.98
C LEU A 42 -27.99 16.48 11.40
N VAL A 43 -28.94 15.62 11.05
CA VAL A 43 -28.67 14.31 10.43
C VAL A 43 -27.92 14.50 9.11
N ALA A 44 -28.39 15.38 8.23
CA ALA A 44 -27.72 15.69 6.97
C ALA A 44 -26.29 16.20 7.19
N GLY A 45 -26.08 17.08 8.17
CA GLY A 45 -24.76 17.57 8.55
C GLY A 45 -23.83 16.47 9.06
N LEU A 46 -24.33 15.53 9.87
CA LEU A 46 -23.55 14.39 10.38
C LEU A 46 -23.23 13.37 9.28
N VAL A 47 -24.18 13.08 8.40
CA VAL A 47 -23.97 12.22 7.21
C VAL A 47 -22.94 12.86 6.29
N PHE A 48 -23.09 14.15 6.01
CA PHE A 48 -22.16 14.91 5.19
C PHE A 48 -20.77 14.94 5.80
N ALA A 49 -20.64 15.20 7.11
CA ALA A 49 -19.37 15.20 7.81
C ALA A 49 -18.70 13.82 7.80
N LYS A 50 -19.48 12.73 7.97
CA LYS A 50 -18.96 11.36 7.91
C LYS A 50 -18.52 10.98 6.49
N PHE A 51 -19.30 11.37 5.48
CA PHE A 51 -18.94 11.20 4.07
C PHE A 51 -17.67 11.98 3.70
N TYR A 52 -17.55 13.24 4.13
CA TYR A 52 -16.35 14.05 3.90
C TYR A 52 -15.12 13.51 4.64
N ARG A 53 -15.29 12.95 5.83
CA ARG A 53 -14.22 12.29 6.60
C ARG A 53 -13.76 10.96 5.99
N GLY A 54 -14.63 10.27 5.26
CA GLY A 54 -14.34 8.99 4.60
C GLY A 54 -13.69 9.11 3.22
N ARG A 55 -13.48 10.32 2.70
CA ARG A 55 -12.81 10.52 1.41
C ARG A 55 -11.33 10.13 1.52
N THR A 56 -10.91 9.21 0.67
CA THR A 56 -9.51 8.83 0.49
C THR A 56 -8.73 10.03 -0.05
N ARG A 57 -7.59 10.32 0.58
CA ARG A 57 -6.68 11.38 0.14
C ARG A 57 -5.33 10.76 -0.22
N THR A 58 -4.75 11.22 -1.32
CA THR A 58 -3.35 10.94 -1.65
C THR A 58 -2.43 11.81 -0.79
N VAL A 59 -1.50 11.16 -0.10
CA VAL A 59 -0.62 11.86 0.85
C VAL A 59 0.65 12.36 0.17
N LEU A 60 1.15 11.63 -0.81
CA LEU A 60 2.47 11.86 -1.40
C LEU A 60 2.53 13.19 -2.19
N LYS A 61 3.60 13.98 -1.98
CA LYS A 61 3.82 15.30 -2.60
C LYS A 61 5.17 15.37 -3.30
N LYS A 62 5.16 15.78 -4.58
CA LYS A 62 6.30 15.64 -5.51
C LYS A 62 7.56 16.41 -5.09
N ASP A 63 7.35 17.59 -4.51
CA ASP A 63 8.41 18.57 -4.26
C ASP A 63 8.61 18.89 -2.78
N VAL A 64 7.81 18.27 -1.90
CA VAL A 64 7.82 18.55 -0.46
C VAL A 64 8.08 17.26 0.32
N TYR A 65 9.09 17.30 1.20
CA TYR A 65 9.33 16.21 2.14
C TYR A 65 8.26 16.19 3.23
N GLN A 66 7.78 14.99 3.53
CA GLN A 66 6.79 14.74 4.57
C GLN A 66 7.34 13.68 5.52
N ASN A 67 7.03 13.82 6.80
CA ASN A 67 7.48 12.88 7.81
C ASN A 67 6.46 11.75 7.97
N PHE A 68 6.95 10.51 8.01
CA PHE A 68 6.13 9.34 8.26
C PHE A 68 6.75 8.51 9.38
N GLU A 69 5.91 8.10 10.32
CA GLU A 69 6.30 7.39 11.53
C GLU A 69 6.36 5.88 11.28
N LEU A 70 7.44 5.23 11.72
CA LEU A 70 7.56 3.78 11.74
C LEU A 70 6.68 3.21 12.85
N VAL A 71 5.62 2.50 12.49
CA VAL A 71 4.67 1.93 13.46
C VAL A 71 4.86 0.44 13.69
N GLU A 72 5.48 -0.26 12.74
CA GLU A 72 5.72 -1.70 12.85
C GLU A 72 6.97 -2.09 12.06
N LYS A 73 7.71 -3.06 12.59
CA LYS A 73 8.89 -3.66 11.97
C LYS A 73 8.78 -5.17 12.08
N ILE A 74 8.89 -5.87 10.95
CA ILE A 74 8.81 -7.33 10.86
C ILE A 74 10.10 -7.84 10.25
N ASP A 75 10.89 -8.58 11.01
CA ASP A 75 12.13 -9.18 10.51
C ASP A 75 11.80 -10.39 9.63
N MET A 76 12.26 -10.37 8.37
CA MET A 76 11.99 -11.42 7.38
C MET A 76 13.19 -12.35 7.21
N SER A 77 14.40 -11.80 7.21
CA SER A 77 15.67 -12.54 7.11
C SER A 77 16.75 -11.81 7.92
N PRO A 78 17.95 -12.40 8.13
CA PRO A 78 18.99 -11.80 8.98
C PRO A 78 19.41 -10.38 8.60
N ASN A 79 19.21 -9.99 7.33
CA ASN A 79 19.53 -8.66 6.84
C ASN A 79 18.34 -7.96 6.17
N THR A 80 17.13 -8.51 6.24
CA THR A 80 15.95 -7.94 5.58
C THR A 80 14.78 -7.85 6.53
N ALA A 81 14.14 -6.68 6.58
CA ALA A 81 12.93 -6.48 7.34
C ALA A 81 11.91 -5.64 6.54
N LEU A 82 10.65 -5.83 6.87
CA LEU A 82 9.54 -5.00 6.45
C LEU A 82 9.34 -3.87 7.47
N TYR A 83 9.27 -2.65 6.98
CA TYR A 83 9.07 -1.43 7.75
C TYR A 83 7.75 -0.77 7.35
N ARG A 84 6.81 -0.71 8.28
CA ARG A 84 5.49 -0.13 8.06
C ARG A 84 5.43 1.29 8.57
N PHE A 85 5.11 2.22 7.69
CA PHE A 85 5.01 3.63 8.01
C PHE A 85 3.56 4.10 7.99
N ALA A 86 3.11 4.75 9.05
CA ALA A 86 1.75 5.25 9.15
C ALA A 86 1.53 6.50 8.29
N LEU A 87 0.41 6.52 7.56
CA LEU A 87 -0.10 7.71 6.89
C LEU A 87 -0.85 8.60 7.90
N PRO A 88 -1.05 9.91 7.59
CA PRO A 88 -1.70 10.84 8.52
C PRO A 88 -3.11 10.43 8.97
N ARG A 89 -3.84 9.66 8.16
CA ARG A 89 -5.16 9.14 8.49
C ARG A 89 -5.29 7.68 8.08
N LYS A 90 -6.13 6.93 8.80
CA LYS A 90 -6.41 5.51 8.55
C LYS A 90 -7.02 5.19 7.17
N HIS A 91 -7.62 6.19 6.51
CA HIS A 91 -8.23 6.03 5.19
C HIS A 91 -7.44 6.73 4.08
N ASP A 92 -6.28 7.31 4.42
CA ASP A 92 -5.40 7.88 3.42
C ASP A 92 -4.70 6.76 2.64
N ILE A 93 -4.33 7.07 1.41
CA ILE A 93 -3.51 6.20 0.55
C ILE A 93 -2.21 6.92 0.22
N LEU A 94 -1.15 6.17 -0.09
CA LEU A 94 0.10 6.80 -0.46
C LEU A 94 -0.08 7.61 -1.75
N GLY A 95 -0.78 7.06 -2.75
CA GLY A 95 -1.02 7.71 -4.03
C GLY A 95 0.23 7.69 -4.90
N LEU A 96 0.91 6.54 -4.94
CA LEU A 96 2.10 6.32 -5.77
C LEU A 96 1.69 5.68 -7.10
N PRO A 97 1.81 6.37 -8.24
CA PRO A 97 1.50 5.78 -9.53
C PRO A 97 2.36 4.54 -9.83
N ILE A 98 1.78 3.59 -10.56
CA ILE A 98 2.44 2.32 -10.90
C ILE A 98 3.67 2.57 -11.79
N GLY A 99 4.81 2.02 -11.38
CA GLY A 99 6.11 2.21 -12.04
C GLY A 99 6.94 3.36 -11.45
N GLN A 100 6.41 4.08 -10.47
CA GLN A 100 7.12 5.16 -9.77
C GLN A 100 7.61 4.71 -8.39
N HIS A 101 8.46 5.52 -7.79
CA HIS A 101 9.06 5.27 -6.48
C HIS A 101 9.05 6.53 -5.60
N ILE A 102 9.31 6.34 -4.32
CA ILE A 102 9.49 7.42 -3.35
C ILE A 102 10.99 7.67 -3.11
N THR A 103 11.32 8.88 -2.67
CA THR A 103 12.65 9.26 -2.22
C THR A 103 12.64 9.45 -0.72
N ILE A 104 13.50 8.71 -0.02
CA ILE A 104 13.71 8.82 1.42
C ILE A 104 14.98 9.61 1.67
N ALA A 105 14.91 10.63 2.51
CA ALA A 105 16.04 11.45 2.92
C ALA A 105 16.34 11.28 4.41
N CYS A 106 17.61 11.00 4.73
CA CYS A 106 18.08 10.84 6.10
C CYS A 106 19.31 11.72 6.34
N GLN A 107 19.44 12.25 7.55
CA GLN A 107 20.64 12.95 7.98
C GLN A 107 21.64 11.95 8.57
N ILE A 108 22.76 11.74 7.89
CA ILE A 108 23.80 10.80 8.30
C ILE A 108 25.12 11.57 8.36
N ASN A 109 25.75 11.63 9.53
CA ASN A 109 27.01 12.37 9.75
C ASN A 109 26.96 13.85 9.28
N GLY A 110 25.84 14.53 9.53
CA GLY A 110 25.63 15.93 9.13
C GLY A 110 25.39 16.16 7.63
N LYS A 111 25.28 15.10 6.83
CA LYS A 111 24.93 15.17 5.40
C LYS A 111 23.56 14.56 5.14
N GLU A 112 22.74 15.26 4.35
CA GLU A 112 21.47 14.72 3.89
C GLU A 112 21.72 13.77 2.71
N ILE A 113 21.42 12.49 2.92
CA ILE A 113 21.55 11.45 1.89
C ILE A 113 20.14 11.00 1.51
N ALA A 114 19.86 11.07 0.20
CA ALA A 114 18.59 10.64 -0.36
C ALA A 114 18.75 9.35 -1.19
N ARG A 115 17.80 8.42 -1.05
CA ARG A 115 17.74 7.17 -1.83
C ARG A 115 16.31 6.85 -2.25
N SER A 116 16.19 6.19 -3.41
CA SER A 116 14.91 5.76 -3.96
C SER A 116 14.50 4.40 -3.41
N TYR A 117 13.22 4.26 -3.06
CA TYR A 117 12.61 3.00 -2.63
C TYR A 117 11.23 2.88 -3.27
N THR A 118 10.86 1.67 -3.67
CA THR A 118 9.49 1.37 -4.10
C THR A 118 8.80 0.60 -2.99
N PRO A 119 7.69 1.14 -2.42
CA PRO A 119 6.87 0.42 -1.46
C PRO A 119 6.36 -0.90 -2.01
N SER A 120 6.24 -1.90 -1.14
CA SER A 120 5.63 -3.19 -1.45
C SER A 120 4.12 -3.20 -1.24
N SER A 121 3.58 -2.21 -0.51
CA SER A 121 2.14 -1.99 -0.36
C SER A 121 1.53 -1.31 -1.60
N SER A 122 0.23 -1.52 -1.79
CA SER A 122 -0.56 -0.92 -2.87
C SER A 122 -1.41 0.25 -2.36
N ASP A 123 -2.11 0.96 -3.26
CA ASP A 123 -3.09 1.98 -2.86
C ASP A 123 -4.38 1.36 -2.26
N ASP A 124 -4.54 0.03 -2.30
CA ASP A 124 -5.62 -0.67 -1.58
C ASP A 124 -5.32 -0.80 -0.08
N ASP A 125 -4.04 -0.72 0.30
CA ASP A 125 -3.57 -0.73 1.68
C ASP A 125 -3.72 0.66 2.29
N LYS A 126 -4.83 0.88 3.01
CA LYS A 126 -5.18 2.19 3.57
C LYS A 126 -4.48 2.44 4.91
N GLY A 127 -4.00 3.67 5.08
CA GLY A 127 -3.48 4.18 6.35
C GLY A 127 -2.01 3.89 6.62
N PHE A 128 -1.33 3.13 5.76
CA PHE A 128 0.10 2.86 5.89
C PHE A 128 0.75 2.63 4.53
N PHE A 129 2.08 2.54 4.51
CA PHE A 129 2.82 1.94 3.40
C PHE A 129 3.98 1.10 3.93
N ASP A 130 4.31 0.03 3.23
CA ASP A 130 5.33 -0.93 3.63
C ASP A 130 6.58 -0.81 2.75
N LEU A 131 7.75 -0.80 3.39
CA LEU A 131 9.05 -0.85 2.74
C LEU A 131 9.78 -2.11 3.12
N ILE A 132 10.17 -2.92 2.14
CA ILE A 132 11.08 -4.04 2.36
C ILE A 132 12.49 -3.56 2.12
N VAL A 133 13.31 -3.58 3.16
CA VAL A 133 14.67 -3.04 3.11
C VAL A 133 15.66 -4.09 3.58
N LYS A 134 16.62 -4.39 2.69
CA LYS A 134 17.82 -5.16 3.02
C LYS A 134 18.87 -4.22 3.58
N SER A 135 19.20 -4.38 4.85
CA SER A 135 20.22 -3.61 5.56
C SER A 135 21.62 -4.12 5.20
N TYR A 136 22.52 -3.19 4.90
CA TYR A 136 23.90 -3.48 4.56
C TYR A 136 24.82 -2.74 5.54
N PRO A 137 25.84 -3.37 6.12
CA PRO A 137 26.74 -2.72 7.08
C PRO A 137 27.45 -1.47 6.52
N THR A 138 27.74 -1.48 5.22
CA THR A 138 28.36 -0.38 4.46
C THR A 138 27.32 0.53 3.78
N GLY A 139 26.04 0.23 3.92
CA GLY A 139 24.95 1.03 3.38
C GLY A 139 24.72 2.29 4.20
N ASN A 140 24.36 3.39 3.53
CA ASN A 140 24.00 4.63 4.23
C ASN A 140 22.54 4.55 4.71
N VAL A 141 21.58 4.78 3.81
CA VAL A 141 20.15 4.83 4.15
C VAL A 141 19.61 3.46 4.58
N SER A 142 20.09 2.36 4.00
CA SER A 142 19.64 1.00 4.39
C SER A 142 20.07 0.60 5.80
N LYS A 143 21.26 1.06 6.24
CA LYS A 143 21.70 0.90 7.63
C LYS A 143 20.88 1.77 8.57
N TYR A 144 20.66 3.03 8.19
CA TYR A 144 19.82 3.96 8.95
C TYR A 144 18.41 3.39 9.19
N LEU A 145 17.77 2.83 8.16
CA LEU A 145 16.48 2.15 8.29
C LEU A 145 16.59 0.87 9.13
N GLY A 146 17.68 0.11 8.96
CA GLY A 146 18.00 -1.09 9.75
C GLY A 146 17.99 -0.87 11.26
N GLU A 147 18.61 0.24 11.69
CA GLU A 147 18.80 0.63 13.09
C GLU A 147 17.60 1.42 13.66
N MET A 148 16.63 1.78 12.80
CA MET A 148 15.48 2.58 13.16
C MET A 148 14.61 1.88 14.21
N GLN A 149 14.18 2.64 15.21
CA GLN A 149 13.28 2.19 16.28
C GLN A 149 11.84 2.57 15.97
N LEU A 150 10.90 1.84 16.56
CA LEU A 150 9.47 2.19 16.48
C LEU A 150 9.24 3.65 16.94
N HIS A 151 8.25 4.29 16.33
CA HIS A 151 7.87 5.69 16.54
C HIS A 151 8.85 6.74 16.03
N GLN A 152 9.98 6.35 15.42
CA GLN A 152 10.84 7.28 14.71
C GLN A 152 10.23 7.67 13.35
N THR A 153 10.66 8.80 12.79
CA THR A 153 10.13 9.29 11.50
C THR A 153 11.18 9.35 10.41
N ILE A 154 10.78 9.08 9.17
CA ILE A 154 11.58 9.32 7.96
C ILE A 154 11.01 10.46 7.13
N LYS A 155 11.89 11.18 6.41
CA LYS A 155 11.47 12.17 5.41
C LYS A 155 11.27 11.51 4.07
N VAL A 156 10.07 11.61 3.52
CA VAL A 156 9.70 11.02 2.23
C VAL A 156 9.16 12.08 1.29
N LYS A 157 9.56 11.99 0.02
CA LYS A 157 9.08 12.83 -1.08
C LYS A 157 8.76 11.95 -2.30
N GLY A 158 7.78 12.31 -3.10
CA GLY A 158 7.43 11.57 -4.30
C GLY A 158 6.10 12.04 -4.92
N PRO A 159 5.64 11.45 -6.01
CA PRO A 159 6.26 10.34 -6.70
C PRO A 159 7.42 10.81 -7.60
N LYS A 160 8.37 9.90 -7.87
CA LYS A 160 9.50 10.09 -8.79
C LYS A 160 9.61 8.87 -9.71
N GLY A 161 10.17 9.06 -10.90
CA GLY A 161 10.30 8.01 -11.91
C GLY A 161 9.62 8.38 -13.21
N GLN A 162 10.17 7.88 -14.32
CA GLN A 162 9.64 8.15 -15.67
C GLN A 162 8.70 7.06 -16.15
N MET A 163 8.83 5.85 -15.61
CA MET A 163 7.97 4.72 -15.97
C MET A 163 6.56 5.00 -15.45
N HIS A 164 5.60 4.97 -16.37
CA HIS A 164 4.18 5.00 -16.08
C HIS A 164 3.57 3.79 -16.77
N TYR A 165 3.10 2.83 -15.98
CA TYR A 165 2.40 1.68 -16.53
C TYR A 165 0.97 2.07 -16.90
N THR A 166 0.53 1.71 -18.10
CA THR A 166 -0.89 1.78 -18.48
C THR A 166 -1.37 0.41 -18.95
N PRO A 167 -2.62 0.04 -18.68
CA PRO A 167 -3.12 -1.28 -19.03
C PRO A 167 -2.96 -1.57 -20.51
N ASN A 168 -2.53 -2.79 -20.83
CA ASN A 168 -2.28 -3.24 -22.21
C ASN A 168 -1.25 -2.40 -22.99
N MET A 169 -0.34 -1.68 -22.32
CA MET A 169 0.70 -0.90 -23.02
C MET A 169 1.63 -1.77 -23.89
N CYS A 170 1.72 -3.06 -23.60
CA CYS A 170 2.49 -4.03 -24.35
C CYS A 170 1.80 -5.40 -24.31
N ARG A 171 2.10 -6.28 -25.28
CA ARG A 171 1.54 -7.65 -25.30
C ARG A 171 2.18 -8.56 -24.25
N ALA A 172 3.47 -8.38 -24.00
CA ALA A 172 4.24 -9.16 -23.05
C ALA A 172 5.33 -8.29 -22.40
N LEU A 173 5.55 -8.49 -21.10
CA LEU A 173 6.50 -7.76 -20.29
C LEU A 173 7.49 -8.73 -19.63
N GLY A 174 8.75 -8.63 -20.01
CA GLY A 174 9.85 -9.36 -19.38
C GLY A 174 10.48 -8.54 -18.24
N MET A 175 10.64 -9.16 -17.08
CA MET A 175 11.22 -8.55 -15.89
C MET A 175 12.39 -9.37 -15.39
N ILE A 176 13.46 -8.68 -14.98
CA ILE A 176 14.62 -9.28 -14.32
C ILE A 176 14.83 -8.52 -13.02
N ALA A 177 14.76 -9.23 -11.91
CA ALA A 177 14.93 -8.66 -10.57
C ALA A 177 15.97 -9.45 -9.78
N GLY A 178 16.59 -8.79 -8.81
CA GLY A 178 17.44 -9.46 -7.83
C GLY A 178 17.36 -8.79 -6.46
N GLY A 179 17.32 -9.59 -5.40
CA GLY A 179 17.19 -9.10 -4.03
C GLY A 179 15.95 -8.21 -3.86
N THR A 180 16.13 -7.02 -3.28
CA THR A 180 15.06 -6.03 -3.07
C THR A 180 14.60 -5.34 -4.36
N GLY A 181 15.30 -5.54 -5.48
CA GLY A 181 14.88 -5.05 -6.80
C GLY A 181 13.59 -5.68 -7.34
N ILE A 182 13.00 -6.63 -6.59
CA ILE A 182 11.69 -7.21 -6.90
C ILE A 182 10.54 -6.23 -6.64
N THR A 183 10.66 -5.28 -5.71
CA THR A 183 9.50 -4.44 -5.33
C THR A 183 8.94 -3.56 -6.46
N PRO A 184 9.75 -2.94 -7.35
CA PRO A 184 9.21 -2.24 -8.52
C PRO A 184 8.57 -3.19 -9.53
N CYS A 185 9.11 -4.41 -9.67
CA CYS A 185 8.52 -5.42 -10.56
C CYS A 185 7.16 -5.88 -10.02
N LEU A 186 7.09 -6.17 -8.72
CA LEU A 186 5.87 -6.58 -8.04
C LEU A 186 4.76 -5.53 -8.17
N GLN A 187 5.08 -4.24 -8.04
CA GLN A 187 4.11 -3.16 -8.20
C GLN A 187 3.41 -3.21 -9.57
N ILE A 188 4.18 -3.48 -10.63
CA ILE A 188 3.65 -3.60 -11.99
C ILE A 188 2.92 -4.94 -12.18
N ILE A 189 3.47 -6.05 -11.66
CA ILE A 189 2.86 -7.38 -11.72
C ILE A 189 1.45 -7.33 -11.09
N ARG A 190 1.31 -6.84 -9.86
CA ARG A 190 0.00 -6.72 -9.20
C ARG A 190 -0.96 -5.86 -10.02
N ALA A 191 -0.51 -4.69 -10.50
CA ALA A 191 -1.34 -3.81 -11.32
C ALA A 191 -1.87 -4.47 -12.61
N ILE A 192 -1.10 -5.37 -13.21
CA ILE A 192 -1.51 -6.15 -14.39
C ILE A 192 -2.49 -7.25 -13.98
N LEU A 193 -2.14 -8.06 -12.98
CA LEU A 193 -2.90 -9.26 -12.64
C LEU A 193 -4.22 -8.96 -11.94
N GLU A 194 -4.28 -7.87 -11.17
CA GLU A 194 -5.49 -7.45 -10.47
C GLU A 194 -6.48 -6.70 -11.37
N ASN A 195 -6.05 -6.26 -12.56
CA ASN A 195 -6.90 -5.59 -13.54
C ASN A 195 -7.49 -6.60 -14.55
N PRO A 196 -8.80 -6.90 -14.52
CA PRO A 196 -9.42 -7.86 -15.44
C PRO A 196 -9.33 -7.45 -16.92
N ASP A 197 -9.20 -6.16 -17.19
CA ASP A 197 -9.12 -5.60 -18.55
C ASP A 197 -7.70 -5.63 -19.12
N ASP A 198 -6.70 -5.96 -18.30
CA ASP A 198 -5.31 -6.08 -18.73
C ASP A 198 -4.98 -7.51 -19.19
N LYS A 199 -4.56 -7.64 -20.44
CA LYS A 199 -4.20 -8.92 -21.07
C LYS A 199 -2.69 -9.08 -21.25
N THR A 200 -1.90 -8.19 -20.66
CA THR A 200 -0.44 -8.26 -20.70
C THR A 200 0.04 -9.58 -20.09
N LYS A 201 0.91 -10.30 -20.82
CA LYS A 201 1.63 -11.46 -20.27
C LYS A 201 2.88 -11.01 -19.54
N VAL A 202 3.17 -11.54 -18.37
CA VAL A 202 4.33 -11.14 -17.58
C VAL A 202 5.23 -12.33 -17.31
N SER A 203 6.52 -12.17 -17.59
CA SER A 203 7.55 -13.17 -17.27
C SER A 203 8.61 -12.55 -16.35
N LEU A 204 8.88 -13.17 -15.20
CA LEU A 204 9.82 -12.67 -14.20
C LEU A 204 10.98 -13.64 -14.01
N ILE A 205 12.22 -13.18 -14.21
CA ILE A 205 13.43 -13.86 -13.75
C ILE A 205 13.84 -13.23 -12.42
N TYR A 206 13.87 -14.00 -11.34
CA TYR A 206 14.24 -13.52 -10.01
C TYR A 206 15.47 -14.25 -9.47
N ALA A 207 16.56 -13.49 -9.27
CA ALA A 207 17.87 -14.04 -8.90
C ALA A 207 18.37 -13.50 -7.56
N ASN A 208 18.67 -14.41 -6.63
CA ASN A 208 19.23 -14.12 -5.31
C ASN A 208 20.47 -14.98 -5.05
N VAL A 209 21.33 -14.55 -4.12
CA VAL A 209 22.56 -15.30 -3.80
C VAL A 209 22.25 -16.58 -3.05
N ASN A 210 21.38 -16.51 -2.03
CA ASN A 210 20.93 -17.65 -1.25
C ASN A 210 19.40 -17.78 -1.32
N GLU A 211 18.89 -18.99 -1.13
CA GLU A 211 17.45 -19.26 -1.13
C GLU A 211 16.71 -18.50 -0.01
N GLN A 212 17.31 -18.43 1.18
CA GLN A 212 16.81 -17.66 2.33
C GLN A 212 16.75 -16.14 2.08
N ASP A 213 17.40 -15.63 1.02
CA ASP A 213 17.31 -14.23 0.63
C ASP A 213 16.12 -13.97 -0.31
N ILE A 214 15.39 -15.00 -0.77
CA ILE A 214 14.24 -14.85 -1.66
C ILE A 214 13.07 -14.25 -0.86
N ILE A 215 12.81 -12.97 -1.09
CA ILE A 215 11.72 -12.23 -0.44
C ILE A 215 10.45 -12.41 -1.28
N LEU A 216 9.29 -12.51 -0.63
CA LEU A 216 7.97 -12.63 -1.27
C LEU A 216 7.80 -13.88 -2.14
N ARG A 217 8.51 -14.97 -1.82
CA ARG A 217 8.41 -16.25 -2.53
C ARG A 217 6.96 -16.75 -2.57
N ASP A 218 6.34 -16.90 -1.40
CA ASP A 218 4.99 -17.46 -1.29
C ASP A 218 3.98 -16.61 -2.05
N GLU A 219 4.10 -15.28 -1.97
CA GLU A 219 3.23 -14.36 -2.72
C GLU A 219 3.40 -14.51 -4.25
N LEU A 220 4.65 -14.60 -4.74
CA LEU A 220 4.91 -14.81 -6.16
C LEU A 220 4.40 -16.18 -6.63
N ASP A 221 4.48 -17.20 -5.78
CA ASP A 221 4.00 -18.56 -6.07
C ASP A 221 2.46 -18.58 -6.14
N GLU A 222 1.78 -17.91 -5.21
CA GLU A 222 0.33 -17.73 -5.23
C GLU A 222 -0.14 -16.97 -6.48
N LEU A 223 0.55 -15.88 -6.85
CA LEU A 223 0.25 -15.13 -8.07
C LEU A 223 0.41 -16.00 -9.32
N ALA A 224 1.47 -16.81 -9.40
CA ALA A 224 1.72 -17.68 -10.55
C ALA A 224 0.69 -18.82 -10.65
N GLN A 225 0.19 -19.33 -9.52
CA GLN A 225 -0.88 -20.34 -9.51
C GLN A 225 -2.24 -19.74 -9.87
N LYS A 226 -2.53 -18.53 -9.41
CA LYS A 226 -3.82 -17.86 -9.60
C LYS A 226 -4.00 -17.30 -11.00
N TYR A 227 -2.94 -16.82 -11.64
CA TYR A 227 -3.01 -16.09 -12.90
C TYR A 227 -2.21 -16.75 -14.01
N SER A 228 -2.89 -17.26 -15.03
CA SER A 228 -2.25 -17.94 -16.18
C SER A 228 -1.43 -17.01 -17.09
N ASN A 229 -1.54 -15.70 -16.92
CA ASN A 229 -0.75 -14.70 -17.66
C ASN A 229 0.51 -14.25 -16.92
N PHE A 230 0.85 -14.86 -15.78
CA PHE A 230 2.10 -14.65 -15.07
C PHE A 230 2.96 -15.92 -15.05
N GLU A 231 4.21 -15.79 -15.45
CA GLU A 231 5.22 -16.83 -15.40
C GLU A 231 6.44 -16.33 -14.62
N LYS A 232 6.95 -17.15 -13.69
CA LYS A 232 8.19 -16.88 -12.98
C LYS A 232 9.23 -17.94 -13.35
N ASP A 233 10.41 -17.51 -13.75
CA ASP A 233 11.55 -18.37 -14.03
C ASP A 233 12.50 -18.28 -12.83
N GLY A 234 12.22 -19.15 -11.86
CA GLY A 234 12.97 -19.28 -10.62
C GLY A 234 12.92 -20.73 -10.21
N SER A 235 13.91 -21.50 -10.67
CA SER A 235 14.07 -22.93 -10.40
C SER A 235 12.86 -23.77 -10.83
N LYS A 236 12.79 -24.13 -12.11
CA LYS A 236 12.46 -25.53 -12.42
C LYS A 236 13.45 -26.36 -11.61
N GLU A 237 12.99 -27.07 -10.59
CA GLU A 237 13.72 -28.22 -10.07
C GLU A 237 14.12 -29.04 -11.29
N GLN A 238 15.41 -29.00 -11.64
CA GLN A 238 15.98 -29.98 -12.53
C GLN A 238 15.95 -31.28 -11.75
N GLY A 239 14.89 -32.05 -11.95
CA GLY A 239 14.92 -33.49 -11.72
C GLY A 239 15.95 -34.08 -12.68
N LEU A 240 17.15 -34.31 -12.17
CA LEU A 240 18.13 -35.25 -12.69
C LEU A 240 18.89 -35.89 -11.52
#